data_AF-A0A5B2T9Y1-F1
#
_entry.id   AF-A0A5B2T9Y1-F1
#
_cell.length_a   1.000
_cell.length_b   1.000
_cell.length_c   1.000
_cell.angle_alpha   90.00
_cell.angle_beta   90.00
_cell.angle_gamma   90.00
#
_symmetry.space_group_name_H-M   'P 1'
#
loop_
_entity.id
_entity.type
_entity.pdbx_description
1 polymer ?
#
loop_
_entity_poly.entity_id
_entity_poly.type
_entity_poly.pdbx_seq_one_letter_code
_entity_poly.pdbx_strand_id
1 'polypeptide(L)'
;MPQSPGTQVGVYVWGGLLQQGEGLERFHASLRFLLDRGFKTLRFTISANSLNELGVKQTACGQPAKIGCYLGHVLDNPIFDDSRLSILMLTLHENAAREVLSGGMTEQRRQAVAAELRHALDVLHQRFAQRPIRLILSNWEGDNLVYCGGVFQYSRSAEKARACDTEDGHGVDRRLANFVTWIQLRDRVVNEFRAVHPGFNIAHAPEFNIAHLDPARCVGRCDRGKTVFEALARQGKRPLCSYSSYSSTNRNTLKEDLPRLLQSCEQVILGEIGFAEARQGSDKVRQGFARVAEAVAAYPGKVPAMIVWNAFNQPGATREDSFGLFRDDGTPGNIRNMPPSIRLVP
;
A
#
# COMPACT_ATOMS: atom_id res chain seq x y z
N MET A 1 -26.79 6.08 17.56
CA MET A 1 -25.35 6.12 17.24
C MET A 1 -25.16 5.40 15.91
N PRO A 2 -24.52 5.98 14.88
CA PRO A 2 -24.24 5.25 13.65
C PRO A 2 -23.34 4.05 13.99
N GLN A 3 -23.72 2.86 13.52
CA GLN A 3 -22.93 1.65 13.68
C GLN A 3 -21.52 1.92 13.17
N SER A 4 -20.50 1.53 13.95
CA SER A 4 -19.13 1.55 13.45
C SER A 4 -19.10 0.74 12.15
N PRO A 5 -18.74 1.34 11.00
CA PRO A 5 -18.70 0.59 9.76
C PRO A 5 -17.71 -0.56 9.94
N GLY A 6 -18.18 -1.78 9.67
CA GLY A 6 -17.33 -2.97 9.70
C GLY A 6 -16.12 -2.81 8.78
N THR A 7 -15.07 -3.59 9.02
CA THR A 7 -13.87 -3.59 8.18
C THR A 7 -14.23 -3.83 6.72
N GLN A 8 -13.85 -2.89 5.83
CA GLN A 8 -14.07 -3.08 4.40
C GLN A 8 -13.02 -4.00 3.81
N VAL A 9 -13.44 -4.91 2.94
CA VAL A 9 -12.53 -5.74 2.14
C VAL A 9 -12.27 -5.02 0.83
N GLY A 10 -11.01 -4.67 0.62
CA GLY A 10 -10.53 -4.06 -0.61
C GLY A 10 -9.58 -4.97 -1.38
N VAL A 11 -9.20 -4.50 -2.56
CA VAL A 11 -8.36 -5.24 -3.50
C VAL A 11 -7.28 -4.36 -4.08
N TYR A 12 -6.08 -4.90 -4.17
CA TYR A 12 -4.94 -4.25 -4.77
C TYR A 12 -4.80 -4.68 -6.23
N VAL A 13 -4.97 -3.73 -7.14
CA VAL A 13 -4.67 -3.90 -8.56
C VAL A 13 -3.19 -3.58 -8.77
N TRP A 14 -2.36 -4.61 -8.64
CA TRP A 14 -0.92 -4.56 -8.88
C TRP A 14 -0.45 -5.91 -9.43
N GLY A 15 0.55 -5.90 -10.32
CA GLY A 15 1.11 -7.10 -10.92
C GLY A 15 0.24 -7.78 -12.00
N GLY A 16 -1.08 -7.84 -11.86
CA GLY A 16 -1.98 -8.50 -12.82
C GLY A 16 -3.23 -7.69 -13.13
N LEU A 17 -3.74 -7.85 -14.37
CA LEU A 17 -4.94 -7.20 -14.89
C LEU A 17 -5.76 -8.22 -15.70
N LEU A 18 -7.07 -7.96 -15.87
CA LEU A 18 -7.90 -8.72 -16.81
C LEU A 18 -7.29 -8.73 -18.20
N GLN A 19 -7.28 -9.85 -18.93
CA GLN A 19 -6.67 -9.95 -20.27
C GLN A 19 -7.32 -9.06 -21.35
N GLN A 20 -8.51 -8.51 -21.09
CA GLN A 20 -9.28 -7.74 -22.07
C GLN A 20 -8.81 -6.28 -22.14
N GLY A 21 -8.49 -5.80 -23.36
CA GLY A 21 -8.01 -4.44 -23.63
C GLY A 21 -6.50 -4.27 -23.48
N GLU A 22 -6.01 -3.04 -23.66
CA GLU A 22 -4.59 -2.67 -23.50
C GLU A 22 -4.40 -1.47 -22.56
N GLY A 23 -3.22 -1.36 -21.93
CA GLY A 23 -2.81 -0.21 -21.13
C GLY A 23 -3.84 0.26 -20.10
N LEU A 24 -4.17 1.56 -20.13
CA LEU A 24 -5.15 2.20 -19.25
C LEU A 24 -6.56 1.62 -19.39
N GLU A 25 -7.00 1.29 -20.61
CA GLU A 25 -8.33 0.70 -20.84
C GLU A 25 -8.46 -0.62 -20.08
N ARG A 26 -7.46 -1.50 -20.21
CA ARG A 26 -7.36 -2.77 -19.50
C ARG A 26 -7.41 -2.59 -17.98
N PHE A 27 -6.72 -1.57 -17.48
CA PHE A 27 -6.74 -1.24 -16.06
C PHE A 27 -8.10 -0.74 -15.58
N HIS A 28 -8.75 0.17 -16.31
CA HIS A 28 -10.09 0.65 -15.96
C HIS A 28 -11.15 -0.46 -16.05
N ALA A 29 -11.06 -1.36 -17.04
CA ALA A 29 -11.88 -2.55 -17.14
C ALA A 29 -11.70 -3.48 -15.93
N SER A 30 -10.46 -3.64 -15.46
CA SER A 30 -10.13 -4.41 -14.25
C SER A 30 -10.76 -3.79 -12.99
N LEU A 31 -10.74 -2.46 -12.85
CA LEU A 31 -11.42 -1.77 -11.75
C LEU A 31 -12.95 -1.93 -11.82
N ARG A 32 -13.53 -1.78 -13.01
CA ARG A 32 -14.97 -1.98 -13.26
C ARG A 32 -15.44 -3.36 -12.82
N PHE A 33 -14.72 -4.38 -13.26
CA PHE A 33 -14.98 -5.77 -12.91
C PHE A 33 -15.01 -6.03 -11.39
N LEU A 34 -14.14 -5.36 -10.64
CA LEU A 34 -14.07 -5.47 -9.18
C LEU A 34 -15.25 -4.77 -8.51
N LEU A 35 -15.62 -3.57 -8.96
CA LEU A 35 -16.83 -2.88 -8.48
C LEU A 35 -18.10 -3.70 -8.73
N ASP A 36 -18.19 -4.35 -9.90
CA ASP A 36 -19.30 -5.24 -10.27
C ASP A 36 -19.39 -6.51 -9.43
N ARG A 37 -18.34 -6.82 -8.66
CA ARG A 37 -18.29 -7.92 -7.67
C ARG A 37 -18.38 -7.44 -6.23
N GLY A 38 -18.82 -6.20 -6.03
CA GLY A 38 -19.12 -5.64 -4.72
C GLY A 38 -17.90 -5.06 -4.00
N PHE A 39 -16.70 -5.03 -4.60
CA PHE A 39 -15.56 -4.37 -3.96
C PHE A 39 -15.80 -2.86 -3.94
N LYS A 40 -15.86 -2.27 -2.75
CA LYS A 40 -16.05 -0.82 -2.57
C LYS A 40 -14.76 -0.09 -2.20
N THR A 41 -13.70 -0.85 -1.93
CA THR A 41 -12.37 -0.35 -1.60
C THR A 41 -11.38 -0.84 -2.67
N LEU A 42 -10.76 0.09 -3.39
CA LEU A 42 -9.76 -0.21 -4.42
C LEU A 42 -8.41 0.39 -4.01
N ARG A 43 -7.33 -0.33 -4.30
CA ARG A 43 -5.95 0.14 -4.14
C ARG A 43 -5.18 -0.05 -5.45
N PHE A 44 -4.34 0.91 -5.83
CA PHE A 44 -3.35 0.75 -6.90
C PHE A 44 -2.16 1.70 -6.71
N THR A 45 -1.09 1.46 -7.48
CA THR A 45 0.17 2.21 -7.40
C THR A 45 0.31 3.22 -8.54
N ILE A 46 0.70 4.44 -8.18
CA ILE A 46 1.08 5.50 -9.10
C ILE A 46 2.59 5.71 -9.01
N SER A 47 3.27 5.38 -10.10
CA SER A 47 4.72 5.45 -10.23
C SER A 47 5.10 5.55 -11.71
N ALA A 48 6.32 6.00 -12.01
CA ALA A 48 6.82 6.03 -13.38
C ALA A 48 6.78 4.63 -14.06
N ASN A 49 7.02 3.55 -13.29
CA ASN A 49 6.98 2.18 -13.80
C ASN A 49 5.55 1.70 -14.05
N SER A 50 4.65 1.91 -13.11
CA SER A 50 3.24 1.50 -13.28
C SER A 50 2.57 2.24 -14.43
N LEU A 51 2.92 3.51 -14.69
CA LEU A 51 2.39 4.24 -15.84
C LEU A 51 2.87 3.66 -17.18
N ASN A 52 4.13 3.21 -17.27
CA ASN A 52 4.63 2.51 -18.45
C ASN A 52 3.88 1.20 -18.70
N GLU A 53 3.60 0.42 -17.64
CA GLU A 53 2.78 -0.80 -17.73
C GLU A 53 1.35 -0.50 -18.20
N LEU A 54 0.84 0.70 -17.89
CA LEU A 54 -0.46 1.19 -18.34
C LEU A 54 -0.42 1.87 -19.73
N GLY A 55 0.72 1.81 -20.44
CA GLY A 55 0.85 2.39 -21.77
C GLY A 55 0.95 3.91 -21.81
N VAL A 56 1.10 4.58 -20.66
CA VAL A 56 1.31 6.03 -20.57
C VAL A 56 2.80 6.32 -20.65
N LYS A 57 3.23 6.96 -21.74
CA LYS A 57 4.64 7.33 -21.92
C LYS A 57 5.06 8.36 -20.87
N GLN A 58 6.15 8.10 -20.15
CA GLN A 58 6.70 9.05 -19.16
C GLN A 58 6.97 10.46 -19.73
N THR A 59 7.31 10.57 -21.02
CA THR A 59 7.52 11.85 -21.70
C THR A 59 6.29 12.75 -21.71
N ALA A 60 5.09 12.18 -21.54
CA ALA A 60 3.84 12.95 -21.47
C ALA A 60 3.80 13.91 -20.26
N CYS A 61 4.53 13.59 -19.19
CA CYS A 61 4.53 14.37 -17.96
C CYS A 61 5.78 15.25 -17.77
N GLY A 62 6.63 15.38 -18.80
CA GLY A 62 7.91 16.08 -18.72
C GLY A 62 8.90 15.41 -17.75
N GLN A 63 10.10 15.98 -17.61
CA GLN A 63 11.08 15.56 -16.60
C GLN A 63 11.49 16.75 -15.71
N PRO A 64 11.55 16.57 -14.38
CA PRO A 64 11.12 15.39 -13.63
C PRO A 64 9.59 15.25 -13.65
N ALA A 65 9.10 14.06 -14.02
CA ALA A 65 7.67 13.79 -14.08
C ALA A 65 7.06 13.86 -12.68
N LYS A 66 5.95 14.59 -12.54
CA LYS A 66 5.30 14.84 -11.24
C LYS A 66 4.15 13.85 -11.03
N ILE A 67 4.07 13.22 -9.85
CA ILE A 67 2.97 12.29 -9.49
C ILE A 67 1.57 12.83 -9.83
N GLY A 68 1.32 14.14 -9.69
CA GLY A 68 0.05 14.75 -10.09
C GLY A 68 -0.32 14.58 -11.56
N CYS A 69 0.64 14.65 -12.49
CA CYS A 69 0.38 14.41 -13.92
C CYS A 69 0.00 12.95 -14.18
N TYR A 70 0.70 12.01 -13.54
CA TYR A 70 0.35 10.59 -13.62
C TYR A 70 -1.05 10.31 -13.09
N LEU A 71 -1.42 10.91 -11.96
CA LEU A 71 -2.76 10.83 -11.41
C LEU A 71 -3.81 11.34 -12.41
N GLY A 72 -3.55 12.47 -13.09
CA GLY A 72 -4.43 13.00 -14.12
C GLY A 72 -4.75 11.97 -15.21
N HIS A 73 -3.72 11.33 -15.77
CA HIS A 73 -3.92 10.28 -16.79
C HIS A 73 -4.66 9.05 -16.27
N VAL A 74 -4.34 8.57 -15.07
CA VAL A 74 -4.98 7.36 -14.53
C VAL A 74 -6.42 7.62 -14.11
N LEU A 75 -6.73 8.79 -13.54
CA LEU A 75 -8.02 9.09 -12.93
C LEU A 75 -9.05 9.72 -13.87
N ASP A 76 -8.63 10.11 -15.08
CA ASP A 76 -9.49 10.62 -16.15
C ASP A 76 -10.27 9.48 -16.84
N ASN A 77 -11.12 8.81 -16.06
CA ASN A 77 -12.03 7.79 -16.54
C ASN A 77 -13.32 7.74 -15.69
N PRO A 78 -14.51 7.55 -16.30
CA PRO A 78 -15.79 7.46 -15.58
C PRO A 78 -15.90 6.31 -14.57
N ILE A 79 -15.01 5.31 -14.61
CA ILE A 79 -14.93 4.28 -13.55
C ILE A 79 -14.80 4.88 -12.17
N PHE A 80 -14.04 5.97 -12.08
CA PHE A 80 -13.87 6.63 -10.81
C PHE A 80 -15.16 7.27 -10.34
N ASP A 81 -16.11 7.65 -11.22
CA ASP A 81 -17.40 8.28 -10.90
C ASP A 81 -18.45 7.34 -10.29
N ASP A 82 -18.16 6.04 -10.25
CA ASP A 82 -19.05 5.03 -9.71
C ASP A 82 -19.36 5.27 -8.22
N SER A 83 -20.65 5.34 -7.88
CA SER A 83 -21.12 5.61 -6.51
C SER A 83 -20.86 4.46 -5.53
N ARG A 84 -20.55 3.25 -6.02
CA ARG A 84 -20.18 2.10 -5.17
C ARG A 84 -18.77 2.26 -4.59
N LEU A 85 -17.89 3.01 -5.27
CA LEU A 85 -16.53 3.25 -4.80
C LEU A 85 -16.54 4.13 -3.55
N SER A 86 -16.19 3.53 -2.40
CA SER A 86 -16.24 4.17 -1.09
C SER A 86 -14.86 4.57 -0.57
N ILE A 87 -13.84 3.76 -0.84
CA ILE A 87 -12.45 4.04 -0.47
C ILE A 87 -11.55 3.85 -1.68
N LEU A 88 -10.71 4.83 -1.96
CA LEU A 88 -9.63 4.73 -2.94
C LEU A 88 -8.30 4.96 -2.24
N MET A 89 -7.48 3.91 -2.19
CA MET A 89 -6.13 3.96 -1.65
C MET A 89 -5.11 4.07 -2.79
N LEU A 90 -4.28 5.10 -2.73
CA LEU A 90 -3.27 5.40 -3.74
C LEU A 90 -1.88 5.23 -3.11
N THR A 91 -1.15 4.24 -3.61
CA THR A 91 0.26 4.05 -3.27
C THR A 91 1.08 4.94 -4.19
N LEU A 92 1.59 6.05 -3.65
CA LEU A 92 2.35 7.04 -4.40
C LEU A 92 3.85 6.75 -4.27
N HIS A 93 4.49 6.42 -5.39
CA HIS A 93 5.94 6.23 -5.45
C HIS A 93 6.58 7.50 -6.05
N GLU A 94 6.69 8.52 -5.20
CA GLU A 94 7.28 9.82 -5.58
C GLU A 94 8.73 9.64 -6.04
N ASN A 95 9.09 10.27 -7.17
CA ASN A 95 10.46 10.22 -7.69
C ASN A 95 11.47 10.77 -6.67
N ALA A 96 11.07 11.83 -5.97
CA ALA A 96 11.88 12.46 -4.93
C ALA A 96 12.10 11.55 -3.70
N ALA A 97 11.30 10.49 -3.49
CA ALA A 97 11.46 9.63 -2.32
C ALA A 97 12.84 8.95 -2.30
N ARG A 98 13.31 8.44 -3.45
CA ARG A 98 14.64 7.80 -3.54
C ARG A 98 15.76 8.78 -3.23
N GLU A 99 15.71 9.98 -3.82
CA GLU A 99 16.71 11.02 -3.60
C GLU A 99 16.75 11.53 -2.15
N VAL A 100 15.59 11.58 -1.50
CA VAL A 100 15.49 11.96 -0.09
C VAL A 100 16.08 10.88 0.81
N LEU A 101 15.78 9.61 0.52
CA LEU A 101 16.25 8.50 1.34
C LEU A 101 17.77 8.38 1.27
N SER A 102 18.36 8.43 0.07
CA SER A 102 19.80 8.45 -0.08
C SER A 102 20.38 9.80 0.36
N GLY A 103 20.17 10.86 -0.40
CA GLY A 103 20.87 12.13 -0.23
C GLY A 103 20.48 12.97 0.99
N GLY A 104 19.40 12.64 1.70
CA GLY A 104 18.86 13.43 2.82
C GLY A 104 17.96 14.59 2.38
N MET A 105 17.27 15.17 3.37
CA MET A 105 16.24 16.20 3.16
C MET A 105 16.81 17.63 3.20
N THR A 106 17.50 18.06 2.15
CA THR A 106 17.88 19.47 1.97
C THR A 106 16.63 20.35 1.81
N GLU A 107 16.78 21.67 2.00
CA GLU A 107 15.64 22.60 1.83
C GLU A 107 15.04 22.54 0.42
N GLN A 108 15.89 22.48 -0.61
CA GLN A 108 15.45 22.34 -2.00
C GLN A 108 14.65 21.06 -2.22
N ARG A 109 15.11 19.92 -1.69
CA ARG A 109 14.39 18.63 -1.81
C ARG A 109 13.08 18.65 -1.03
N ARG A 110 13.07 19.24 0.17
CA ARG A 110 11.85 19.44 0.96
C ARG A 110 10.79 20.21 0.16
N GLN A 111 11.19 21.31 -0.48
CA GLN A 111 10.29 22.10 -1.32
C GLN A 111 9.81 21.32 -2.54
N ALA A 112 10.70 20.56 -3.20
CA ALA A 112 10.33 19.74 -4.36
C ALA A 112 9.32 18.66 -4.01
N VAL A 113 9.54 17.88 -2.93
CA VAL A 113 8.59 16.86 -2.45
C VAL A 113 7.26 17.50 -2.08
N ALA A 114 7.29 18.60 -1.32
CA ALA A 114 6.05 19.27 -0.90
C ALA A 114 5.25 19.79 -2.11
N ALA A 115 5.93 20.35 -3.12
CA ALA A 115 5.30 20.80 -4.35
C ALA A 115 4.74 19.64 -5.18
N GLU A 116 5.45 18.52 -5.28
CA GLU A 116 4.98 17.32 -5.97
C GLU A 116 3.70 16.75 -5.30
N LEU A 117 3.71 16.62 -3.98
CA LEU A 117 2.54 16.14 -3.24
C LEU A 117 1.37 17.13 -3.30
N ARG A 118 1.60 18.44 -3.18
CA ARG A 118 0.52 19.45 -3.33
C ARG A 118 -0.14 19.37 -4.70
N HIS A 119 0.64 19.26 -5.76
CA HIS A 119 0.10 19.09 -7.11
C HIS A 119 -0.74 17.80 -7.23
N ALA A 120 -0.29 16.70 -6.60
CA ALA A 120 -1.09 15.47 -6.54
C ALA A 120 -2.42 15.68 -5.77
N LEU A 121 -2.39 16.39 -4.65
CA LEU A 121 -3.58 16.72 -3.85
C LEU A 121 -4.56 17.61 -4.63
N ASP A 122 -4.07 18.59 -5.39
CA ASP A 122 -4.90 19.45 -6.24
C ASP A 122 -5.67 18.63 -7.28
N VAL A 123 -4.99 17.71 -7.98
CA VAL A 123 -5.62 16.80 -8.95
C VAL A 123 -6.68 15.93 -8.29
N LEU A 124 -6.39 15.38 -7.10
CA LEU A 124 -7.35 14.58 -6.35
C LEU A 124 -8.56 15.40 -5.90
N HIS A 125 -8.34 16.62 -5.43
CA HIS A 125 -9.42 17.52 -5.03
C HIS A 125 -10.30 17.88 -6.23
N GLN A 126 -9.71 18.25 -7.37
CA GLN A 126 -10.45 18.51 -8.60
C GLN A 126 -11.33 17.32 -9.01
N ARG A 127 -10.83 16.09 -8.88
CA ARG A 127 -11.57 14.88 -9.27
C ARG A 127 -12.64 14.45 -8.26
N PHE A 128 -12.41 14.65 -6.96
CA PHE A 128 -13.20 13.99 -5.90
C PHE A 128 -13.82 14.92 -4.85
N ALA A 129 -13.61 16.23 -4.88
CA ALA A 129 -14.08 17.14 -3.82
C ALA A 129 -15.59 17.06 -3.54
N GLN A 130 -16.41 16.82 -4.56
CA GLN A 130 -17.87 16.75 -4.46
C GLN A 130 -18.40 15.32 -4.27
N ARG A 131 -17.53 14.38 -3.89
CA ARG A 131 -17.85 12.96 -3.90
C ARG A 131 -17.69 12.34 -2.51
N PRO A 132 -18.59 11.44 -2.10
CA PRO A 132 -18.55 10.81 -0.78
C PRO A 132 -17.52 9.67 -0.72
N ILE A 133 -16.33 9.88 -1.27
CA ILE A 133 -15.24 8.89 -1.31
C ILE A 133 -14.18 9.26 -0.28
N ARG A 134 -13.61 8.27 0.40
CA ARG A 134 -12.42 8.44 1.23
C ARG A 134 -11.17 8.15 0.42
N LEU A 135 -10.31 9.16 0.29
CA LEU A 135 -8.99 9.00 -0.32
C LEU A 135 -7.95 8.68 0.75
N ILE A 136 -7.09 7.71 0.48
CA ILE A 136 -6.01 7.31 1.38
C ILE A 136 -4.70 7.31 0.60
N LEU A 137 -3.77 8.16 0.99
CA LEU A 137 -2.43 8.19 0.38
C LEU A 137 -1.49 7.32 1.20
N SER A 138 -0.72 6.45 0.53
CA SER A 138 0.38 5.68 1.13
C SER A 138 1.67 5.86 0.34
N ASN A 139 2.78 5.41 0.93
CA ASN A 139 4.00 5.05 0.20
C ASN A 139 3.96 3.55 -0.14
N TRP A 140 4.89 3.09 -0.97
CA TRP A 140 5.15 1.65 -1.14
C TRP A 140 6.07 1.17 -0.02
N GLU A 141 5.67 0.08 0.66
CA GLU A 141 6.44 -0.72 1.63
C GLU A 141 7.72 -0.05 2.18
N GLY A 142 7.58 0.77 3.22
CA GLY A 142 8.67 1.62 3.72
C GLY A 142 9.93 0.86 4.11
N ASP A 143 9.82 -0.35 4.67
CA ASP A 143 11.02 -1.12 5.01
C ASP A 143 11.76 -1.54 3.74
N ASN A 144 11.08 -1.86 2.64
CA ASN A 144 11.77 -2.15 1.37
C ASN A 144 12.51 -0.94 0.82
N LEU A 145 12.00 0.27 1.01
CA LEU A 145 12.69 1.50 0.63
C LEU A 145 13.95 1.77 1.47
N VAL A 146 13.89 1.49 2.77
CA VAL A 146 15.01 1.70 3.70
C VAL A 146 16.08 0.61 3.60
N TYR A 147 15.66 -0.62 3.33
CA TYR A 147 16.48 -1.83 3.31
C TYR A 147 16.81 -2.33 1.90
N CYS A 148 16.98 -1.41 0.95
CA CYS A 148 17.48 -1.69 -0.40
C CYS A 148 16.72 -2.80 -1.12
N GLY A 149 15.39 -2.78 -1.01
CA GLY A 149 14.47 -3.72 -1.66
C GLY A 149 14.09 -4.95 -0.84
N GLY A 150 14.66 -5.17 0.35
CA GLY A 150 14.29 -6.35 1.13
C GLY A 150 14.88 -6.43 2.53
N VAL A 151 14.09 -6.01 3.51
CA VAL A 151 14.42 -6.09 4.95
C VAL A 151 14.80 -7.51 5.45
N PHE A 152 14.19 -8.58 4.91
CA PHE A 152 14.58 -9.95 5.25
C PHE A 152 15.90 -10.39 4.62
N GLN A 153 16.23 -9.90 3.43
CA GLN A 153 17.51 -10.19 2.81
C GLN A 153 18.63 -9.46 3.57
N TYR A 154 18.38 -8.20 3.93
CA TYR A 154 19.26 -7.43 4.80
C TYR A 154 19.52 -8.14 6.14
N SER A 155 18.48 -8.62 6.82
CA SER A 155 18.63 -9.24 8.15
C SER A 155 19.28 -10.64 8.15
N ARG A 156 19.27 -11.35 7.02
CA ARG A 156 19.75 -12.75 6.91
C ARG A 156 21.11 -12.89 6.25
N SER A 157 21.57 -11.90 5.49
CA SER A 157 22.83 -11.97 4.75
C SER A 157 23.74 -10.79 5.10
N ALA A 158 24.90 -11.09 5.69
CA ALA A 158 25.92 -10.09 5.99
C ALA A 158 26.47 -9.40 4.72
N GLU A 159 26.47 -10.10 3.59
CA GLU A 159 26.84 -9.50 2.29
C GLU A 159 25.80 -8.48 1.85
N LYS A 160 24.51 -8.84 1.84
CA LYS A 160 23.42 -7.93 1.47
C LYS A 160 23.32 -6.75 2.45
N ALA A 161 23.52 -6.99 3.75
CA ALA A 161 23.56 -5.94 4.74
C ALA A 161 24.69 -4.94 4.48
N ARG A 162 25.92 -5.43 4.24
CA ARG A 162 27.06 -4.58 3.90
C ARG A 162 26.82 -3.79 2.62
N ALA A 163 26.34 -4.46 1.56
CA ALA A 163 26.03 -3.81 0.29
C ALA A 163 25.03 -2.67 0.48
N CYS A 164 23.93 -2.93 1.19
CA CYS A 164 22.91 -1.93 1.47
C CYS A 164 23.44 -0.80 2.36
N ASP A 165 24.26 -1.09 3.38
CA ASP A 165 24.83 -0.06 4.25
C ASP A 165 25.80 0.87 3.49
N THR A 166 26.49 0.34 2.47
CA THR A 166 27.38 1.13 1.60
C THR A 166 26.68 1.80 0.44
N GLU A 167 25.51 1.30 0.04
CA GLU A 167 24.69 1.86 -1.05
C GLU A 167 24.36 3.32 -0.73
N ASP A 168 24.74 4.20 -1.66
CA ASP A 168 24.66 5.65 -1.57
C ASP A 168 25.38 6.30 -0.36
N GLY A 169 26.27 5.57 0.33
CA GLY A 169 27.18 6.12 1.35
C GLY A 169 26.52 6.59 2.65
N HIS A 170 25.29 6.16 2.93
CA HIS A 170 24.48 6.74 4.01
C HIS A 170 24.00 5.75 5.09
N GLY A 171 24.02 4.44 4.83
CA GLY A 171 23.63 3.42 5.81
C GLY A 171 22.12 3.42 6.14
N VAL A 172 21.65 2.32 6.72
CA VAL A 172 20.23 2.15 7.09
C VAL A 172 19.75 3.20 8.09
N ASP A 173 20.56 3.56 9.08
CA ASP A 173 20.14 4.50 10.14
C ASP A 173 19.79 5.88 9.59
N ARG A 174 20.61 6.39 8.67
CA ARG A 174 20.32 7.66 8.00
C ARG A 174 19.10 7.54 7.10
N ARG A 175 18.95 6.43 6.36
CA ARG A 175 17.74 6.18 5.54
C ARG A 175 16.47 6.13 6.38
N LEU A 176 16.49 5.50 7.56
CA LEU A 176 15.37 5.52 8.51
C LEU A 176 15.03 6.95 8.96
N ALA A 177 16.03 7.74 9.36
CA ALA A 177 15.81 9.13 9.76
C ALA A 177 15.27 10.00 8.61
N ASN A 178 15.80 9.81 7.41
CA ASN A 178 15.33 10.46 6.19
C ASN A 178 13.89 10.06 5.85
N PHE A 179 13.55 8.77 5.99
CA PHE A 179 12.20 8.26 5.78
C PHE A 179 11.21 8.88 6.77
N VAL A 180 11.55 8.95 8.06
CA VAL A 180 10.72 9.61 9.07
C VAL A 180 10.49 11.08 8.71
N THR A 181 11.55 11.80 8.33
CA THR A 181 11.47 13.20 7.91
C THR A 181 10.56 13.37 6.68
N TRP A 182 10.66 12.46 5.72
CA TRP A 182 9.81 12.43 4.53
C TRP A 182 8.33 12.20 4.88
N ILE A 183 8.02 11.24 5.74
CA ILE A 183 6.65 10.98 6.20
C ILE A 183 6.07 12.18 6.96
N GLN A 184 6.86 12.82 7.84
CA GLN A 184 6.43 14.02 8.56
C GLN A 184 6.13 15.19 7.62
N LEU A 185 6.89 15.34 6.53
CA LEU A 185 6.61 16.33 5.50
C LEU A 185 5.27 16.03 4.79
N ARG A 186 5.02 14.76 4.43
CA ARG A 186 3.76 14.35 3.80
C ARG A 186 2.56 14.59 4.72
N ASP A 187 2.68 14.26 6.01
CA ASP A 187 1.65 14.56 7.01
C ASP A 187 1.31 16.04 7.07
N ARG A 188 2.35 16.88 7.13
CA ARG A 188 2.19 18.33 7.19
C ARG A 188 1.46 18.85 5.95
N VAL A 189 1.91 18.45 4.76
CA VAL A 189 1.32 18.88 3.49
C VAL A 189 -0.15 18.45 3.40
N VAL A 190 -0.50 17.23 3.80
CA VAL A 190 -1.90 16.76 3.82
C VAL A 190 -2.74 17.54 4.84
N ASN A 191 -2.19 17.83 6.02
CA ASN A 191 -2.90 18.61 7.05
C ASN A 191 -3.12 20.07 6.63
N GLU A 192 -2.10 20.72 6.06
CA GLU A 192 -2.21 22.06 5.47
C GLU A 192 -3.28 22.08 4.37
N PHE A 193 -3.28 21.09 3.49
CA PHE A 193 -4.28 20.96 2.42
C PHE A 193 -5.71 20.83 2.98
N ARG A 194 -5.91 19.99 3.99
CA ARG A 194 -7.22 19.82 4.65
C ARG A 194 -7.68 21.09 5.38
N ALA A 195 -6.76 21.91 5.87
CA ALA A 195 -7.10 23.20 6.48
C ALA A 195 -7.61 24.21 5.44
N VAL A 196 -7.10 24.17 4.21
CA VAL A 196 -7.58 25.00 3.08
C VAL A 196 -8.87 24.43 2.46
N HIS A 197 -9.02 23.11 2.44
CA HIS A 197 -10.16 22.39 1.87
C HIS A 197 -10.94 21.62 2.95
N PRO A 198 -11.64 22.31 3.87
CA PRO A 198 -12.35 21.67 4.97
C PRO A 198 -13.42 20.71 4.42
N GLY A 199 -13.49 19.51 4.99
CA GLY A 199 -14.43 18.47 4.57
C GLY A 199 -13.92 17.56 3.44
N PHE A 200 -12.80 17.89 2.78
CA PHE A 200 -12.20 16.97 1.81
C PHE A 200 -11.69 15.70 2.51
N ASN A 201 -12.28 14.56 2.17
CA ASN A 201 -12.08 13.29 2.87
C ASN A 201 -10.81 12.57 2.38
N ILE A 202 -9.66 13.10 2.80
CA ILE A 202 -8.34 12.56 2.49
C ILE A 202 -7.56 12.26 3.78
N ALA A 203 -6.82 11.14 3.78
CA ALA A 203 -5.94 10.75 4.86
C ALA A 203 -4.58 10.29 4.33
N HIS A 204 -3.55 10.44 5.15
CA HIS A 204 -2.23 9.85 4.91
C HIS A 204 -2.05 8.63 5.82
N ALA A 205 -1.71 7.49 5.23
CA ALA A 205 -1.42 6.24 5.92
C ALA A 205 -0.04 5.73 5.48
N PRO A 206 1.05 6.11 6.19
CA PRO A 206 2.36 5.58 5.90
C PRO A 206 2.35 4.06 5.96
N GLU A 207 2.99 3.45 4.97
CA GLU A 207 3.06 2.01 4.85
C GLU A 207 4.43 1.46 5.26
N PHE A 208 4.38 0.41 6.06
CA PHE A 208 5.52 -0.42 6.45
C PHE A 208 5.11 -1.89 6.32
N ASN A 209 6.08 -2.78 6.18
CA ASN A 209 5.87 -4.21 5.98
C ASN A 209 6.43 -5.06 7.13
N ILE A 210 7.12 -4.44 8.11
CA ILE A 210 7.67 -5.12 9.28
C ILE A 210 7.19 -4.50 10.59
N ALA A 211 6.33 -5.21 11.31
CA ALA A 211 5.92 -4.85 12.67
C ALA A 211 7.04 -5.08 13.69
N HIS A 212 7.81 -6.15 13.53
CA HIS A 212 8.99 -6.46 14.33
C HIS A 212 9.99 -7.34 13.56
N LEU A 213 11.28 -7.15 13.80
CA LEU A 213 12.34 -8.05 13.33
C LEU A 213 12.61 -9.11 14.39
N ASP A 214 12.23 -10.37 14.10
CA ASP A 214 12.52 -11.52 14.98
C ASP A 214 14.03 -11.85 14.97
N PRO A 215 14.77 -11.64 16.09
CA PRO A 215 16.21 -11.89 16.11
C PRO A 215 16.58 -13.36 16.03
N ALA A 216 15.65 -14.31 16.28
CA ALA A 216 15.93 -15.73 16.09
C ALA A 216 16.19 -16.09 14.62
N ARG A 217 15.85 -15.18 13.69
CA ARG A 217 15.99 -15.38 12.23
C ARG A 217 17.01 -14.45 11.60
N CYS A 218 17.88 -13.85 12.41
CA CYS A 218 18.85 -12.86 11.97
C CYS A 218 20.27 -13.39 12.07
N VAL A 219 21.07 -13.15 11.03
CA VAL A 219 22.50 -13.49 11.00
C VAL A 219 23.27 -12.17 11.06
N GLY A 220 23.57 -11.71 12.27
CA GLY A 220 24.61 -10.70 12.55
C GLY A 220 24.21 -9.21 12.65
N ARG A 221 23.13 -8.72 12.04
CA ARG A 221 22.75 -7.27 12.09
C ARG A 221 21.26 -6.98 12.31
N CYS A 222 20.63 -7.64 13.29
CA CYS A 222 19.27 -7.28 13.71
C CYS A 222 19.27 -6.41 14.96
N ASP A 223 18.87 -5.16 14.77
CA ASP A 223 18.35 -4.34 15.84
C ASP A 223 16.81 -4.40 15.77
N ARG A 224 16.19 -5.00 16.80
CA ARG A 224 14.73 -5.11 16.92
C ARG A 224 14.03 -3.75 16.78
N GLY A 225 14.73 -2.66 17.13
CA GLY A 225 14.22 -1.29 17.10
C GLY A 225 14.45 -0.54 15.79
N LYS A 226 15.00 -1.19 14.75
CA LYS A 226 15.24 -0.57 13.44
C LYS A 226 14.22 -1.12 12.43
N THR A 227 12.95 -0.82 12.62
CA THR A 227 11.96 -0.98 11.54
C THR A 227 11.39 0.40 11.22
N VAL A 228 10.78 0.54 10.05
CA VAL A 228 10.04 1.78 9.74
C VAL A 228 8.92 2.00 10.75
N PHE A 229 8.21 0.94 11.15
CA PHE A 229 7.18 1.03 12.19
C PHE A 229 7.74 1.61 13.50
N GLU A 230 8.83 1.07 14.03
CA GLU A 230 9.43 1.55 15.29
C GLU A 230 9.93 2.99 15.17
N ALA A 231 10.53 3.35 14.04
CA ALA A 231 11.01 4.70 13.79
C ALA A 231 9.85 5.73 13.78
N LEU A 232 8.72 5.37 13.17
CA LEU A 232 7.51 6.18 13.17
C LEU A 232 6.82 6.20 14.54
N ALA A 233 6.75 5.07 15.23
CA ALA A 233 6.13 4.94 16.55
C ALA A 233 6.76 5.87 17.60
N ARG A 234 8.09 6.06 17.53
CA ARG A 234 8.83 7.01 18.39
C ARG A 234 8.43 8.47 18.18
N GLN A 235 7.84 8.81 17.03
CA GLN A 235 7.35 10.17 16.76
C GLN A 235 5.96 10.44 17.36
N GLY A 236 5.35 9.42 17.99
CA GLY A 236 4.03 9.51 18.60
C GLY A 236 2.98 8.70 17.87
N LYS A 237 1.78 8.66 18.46
CA LYS A 237 0.66 7.90 17.93
C LYS A 237 0.10 8.56 16.66
N ARG A 238 -0.13 7.74 15.63
CA ARG A 238 -0.62 8.21 14.32
C ARG A 238 -2.12 7.91 14.16
N PRO A 239 -2.91 8.78 13.51
CA PRO A 239 -4.35 8.51 13.30
C PRO A 239 -4.60 7.28 12.42
N LEU A 240 -3.73 7.05 11.44
CA LEU A 240 -3.87 5.96 10.49
C LEU A 240 -2.50 5.46 10.03
N CYS A 241 -2.37 4.15 9.95
CA CYS A 241 -1.20 3.46 9.42
C CYS A 241 -1.64 2.44 8.37
N SER A 242 -0.79 2.16 7.38
CA SER A 242 -0.94 1.00 6.49
C SER A 242 0.11 -0.04 6.87
N TYR A 243 -0.30 -1.29 7.01
CA TYR A 243 0.59 -2.40 7.28
C TYR A 243 0.51 -3.42 6.15
N SER A 244 1.56 -3.54 5.35
CA SER A 244 1.72 -4.66 4.41
C SER A 244 1.93 -5.94 5.23
N SER A 245 0.80 -6.57 5.56
CA SER A 245 0.70 -7.69 6.49
C SER A 245 1.01 -9.05 5.86
N TYR A 246 1.51 -9.05 4.62
CA TYR A 246 1.83 -10.27 3.87
C TYR A 246 2.73 -11.22 4.68
N SER A 247 3.79 -10.68 5.30
CA SER A 247 4.72 -11.47 6.10
C SER A 247 4.02 -12.09 7.32
N SER A 248 3.27 -11.29 8.09
CA SER A 248 2.65 -11.77 9.34
C SER A 248 1.49 -12.72 9.10
N THR A 249 0.73 -12.55 8.02
CA THR A 249 -0.33 -13.47 7.64
C THR A 249 0.22 -14.83 7.20
N ASN A 250 1.29 -14.86 6.41
CA ASN A 250 1.93 -16.10 5.98
C ASN A 250 2.76 -16.78 7.08
N ARG A 251 3.14 -16.05 8.14
CA ARG A 251 3.85 -16.58 9.30
C ARG A 251 2.96 -16.86 10.51
N ASN A 252 1.67 -16.53 10.42
CA ASN A 252 0.72 -16.65 11.50
C ASN A 252 1.11 -15.82 12.76
N THR A 253 1.56 -14.58 12.56
CA THR A 253 1.91 -13.64 13.66
C THR A 253 1.00 -12.41 13.73
N LEU A 254 -0.04 -12.35 12.89
CA LEU A 254 -0.90 -11.16 12.79
C LEU A 254 -1.66 -10.87 14.11
N LYS A 255 -2.01 -11.91 14.88
CA LYS A 255 -2.71 -11.74 16.17
C LYS A 255 -1.83 -11.06 17.22
N GLU A 256 -0.53 -11.30 17.16
CA GLU A 256 0.48 -10.67 18.02
C GLU A 256 0.86 -9.27 17.51
N ASP A 257 0.96 -9.11 16.20
CA ASP A 257 1.39 -7.85 15.58
C ASP A 257 0.29 -6.76 15.68
N LEU A 258 -0.97 -7.10 15.44
CA LEU A 258 -2.06 -6.11 15.41
C LEU A 258 -2.21 -5.28 16.72
N PRO A 259 -2.22 -5.87 17.94
CA PRO A 259 -2.26 -5.08 19.17
C PRO A 259 -1.03 -4.18 19.33
N ARG A 260 0.17 -4.62 18.91
CA ARG A 260 1.38 -3.80 18.92
C ARG A 260 1.22 -2.58 18.01
N LEU A 261 0.75 -2.79 16.78
CA LEU A 261 0.52 -1.71 15.83
C LEU A 261 -0.49 -0.69 16.38
N LEU A 262 -1.55 -1.16 17.05
CA LEU A 262 -2.59 -0.31 17.63
C LEU A 262 -2.15 0.48 18.88
N GLN A 263 -0.97 0.21 19.45
CA GLN A 263 -0.37 1.07 20.47
C GLN A 263 0.13 2.39 19.85
N SER A 264 0.64 2.33 18.62
CA SER A 264 1.24 3.47 17.91
C SER A 264 0.38 4.01 16.76
N CYS A 265 -0.73 3.35 16.45
CA CYS A 265 -1.70 3.76 15.44
C CYS A 265 -3.13 3.74 16.03
N GLU A 266 -3.95 4.77 15.80
CA GLU A 266 -5.36 4.75 16.22
C GLU A 266 -6.19 3.75 15.40
N GLN A 267 -5.85 3.63 14.12
CA GLN A 267 -6.40 2.67 13.17
C GLN A 267 -5.29 2.10 12.28
N VAL A 268 -5.43 0.85 11.84
CA VAL A 268 -4.49 0.16 10.96
C VAL A 268 -5.23 -0.42 9.76
N ILE A 269 -4.80 -0.08 8.55
CA ILE A 269 -5.19 -0.79 7.33
C ILE A 269 -4.27 -2.01 7.19
N LEU A 270 -4.83 -3.19 6.95
CA LEU A 270 -4.03 -4.31 6.46
C LEU A 270 -3.82 -4.10 4.95
N GLY A 271 -2.73 -3.43 4.58
CA GLY A 271 -2.46 -2.93 3.24
C GLY A 271 -2.20 -4.03 2.21
N GLU A 272 -1.69 -5.18 2.65
CA GLU A 272 -1.47 -6.34 1.79
C GLU A 272 -1.72 -7.63 2.59
N ILE A 273 -2.73 -8.40 2.18
CA ILE A 273 -2.94 -9.80 2.59
C ILE A 273 -3.00 -10.68 1.35
N GLY A 274 -2.38 -11.85 1.38
CA GLY A 274 -2.36 -12.72 0.21
C GLY A 274 -1.78 -14.10 0.51
N PHE A 275 -2.32 -15.11 -0.18
CA PHE A 275 -1.89 -16.50 -0.04
C PHE A 275 -1.82 -17.14 -1.42
N ALA A 276 -0.69 -17.73 -1.78
CA ALA A 276 -0.55 -18.43 -3.05
C ALA A 276 -1.17 -19.83 -2.96
N GLU A 277 -2.35 -20.03 -3.57
CA GLU A 277 -3.06 -21.32 -3.55
C GLU A 277 -2.20 -22.44 -4.11
N ALA A 278 -1.46 -22.19 -5.18
CA ALA A 278 -0.68 -23.23 -5.79
C ALA A 278 0.61 -23.60 -5.00
N ARG A 279 1.04 -22.80 -4.03
CA ARG A 279 2.10 -23.16 -3.06
C ARG A 279 1.56 -23.89 -1.83
N GLN A 280 0.33 -23.57 -1.40
CA GLN A 280 -0.17 -23.96 -0.09
C GLN A 280 -1.34 -24.96 -0.14
N GLY A 281 -2.03 -25.07 -1.27
CA GLY A 281 -3.31 -25.76 -1.40
C GLY A 281 -4.49 -24.92 -0.91
N SER A 282 -5.69 -25.19 -1.43
CA SER A 282 -6.91 -24.42 -1.15
C SER A 282 -7.28 -24.39 0.34
N ASP A 283 -7.04 -25.49 1.07
CA ASP A 283 -7.33 -25.55 2.51
C ASP A 283 -6.46 -24.59 3.33
N LYS A 284 -5.16 -24.50 3.02
CA LYS A 284 -4.27 -23.57 3.71
C LYS A 284 -4.59 -22.11 3.39
N VAL A 285 -4.98 -21.81 2.14
CA VAL A 285 -5.46 -20.46 1.77
C VAL A 285 -6.73 -20.11 2.54
N ARG A 286 -7.70 -21.03 2.61
CA ARG A 286 -8.95 -20.84 3.37
C ARG A 286 -8.66 -20.59 4.84
N GLN A 287 -7.79 -21.39 5.45
CA GLN A 287 -7.35 -21.19 6.83
C GLN A 287 -6.62 -19.85 6.99
N GLY A 288 -5.79 -19.44 6.03
CA GLY A 288 -5.11 -18.15 6.02
C GLY A 288 -6.09 -16.98 6.11
N PHE A 289 -7.07 -16.93 5.20
CA PHE A 289 -8.11 -15.91 5.23
C PHE A 289 -8.97 -15.96 6.51
N ALA A 290 -9.31 -17.16 7.01
CA ALA A 290 -10.04 -17.30 8.26
C ALA A 290 -9.28 -16.71 9.46
N ARG A 291 -7.96 -16.94 9.54
CA ARG A 291 -7.12 -16.36 10.60
C ARG A 291 -7.04 -14.84 10.51
N VAL A 292 -6.99 -14.28 9.29
CA VAL A 292 -7.07 -12.82 9.10
C VAL A 292 -8.40 -12.28 9.59
N ALA A 293 -9.51 -12.89 9.19
CA ALA A 293 -10.85 -12.48 9.60
C ALA A 293 -11.00 -12.52 11.13
N GLU A 294 -10.52 -13.59 11.77
CA GLU A 294 -10.53 -13.73 13.22
C GLU A 294 -9.69 -12.66 13.92
N ALA A 295 -8.46 -12.40 13.44
CA ALA A 295 -7.58 -11.38 14.00
C ALA A 295 -8.21 -9.97 13.90
N VAL A 296 -8.85 -9.66 12.77
CA VAL A 296 -9.53 -8.37 12.56
C VAL A 296 -10.78 -8.24 13.44
N ALA A 297 -11.58 -9.30 13.57
CA ALA A 297 -12.81 -9.29 14.36
C ALA A 297 -12.56 -8.97 15.84
N ALA A 298 -11.37 -9.24 16.36
CA ALA A 298 -10.96 -8.88 17.73
C ALA A 298 -10.80 -7.36 17.96
N TYR A 299 -10.76 -6.54 16.91
CA TYR A 299 -10.53 -5.09 16.99
C TYR A 299 -11.56 -4.27 16.18
N PRO A 300 -12.86 -4.32 16.54
CA PRO A 300 -13.91 -3.63 15.82
C PRO A 300 -13.65 -2.12 15.75
N GLY A 301 -13.80 -1.53 14.56
CA GLY A 301 -13.57 -0.09 14.30
C GLY A 301 -12.10 0.34 14.28
N LYS A 302 -11.15 -0.55 14.57
CA LYS A 302 -9.70 -0.26 14.55
C LYS A 302 -9.01 -0.68 13.25
N VAL A 303 -9.61 -1.61 12.51
CA VAL A 303 -9.17 -2.01 11.17
C VAL A 303 -10.21 -1.53 10.16
N PRO A 304 -10.09 -0.32 9.59
CA PRO A 304 -11.11 0.20 8.68
C PRO A 304 -11.12 -0.51 7.33
N ALA A 305 -9.99 -1.06 6.90
CA ALA A 305 -9.89 -1.82 5.65
C ALA A 305 -8.84 -2.94 5.73
N MET A 306 -9.09 -4.03 4.99
CA MET A 306 -8.11 -5.07 4.67
C MET A 306 -8.04 -5.22 3.14
N ILE A 307 -6.84 -5.15 2.57
CA ILE A 307 -6.64 -5.10 1.13
C ILE A 307 -5.95 -6.39 0.65
N VAL A 308 -6.63 -7.14 -0.20
CA VAL A 308 -6.11 -8.39 -0.76
C VAL A 308 -5.16 -8.11 -1.93
N TRP A 309 -3.95 -8.65 -1.84
CA TRP A 309 -2.90 -8.66 -2.86
C TRP A 309 -2.79 -10.08 -3.45
N ASN A 310 -3.13 -10.32 -4.73
CA ASN A 310 -3.53 -9.40 -5.81
C ASN A 310 -4.98 -9.58 -6.25
N ALA A 311 -5.53 -8.59 -6.96
CA ALA A 311 -6.82 -8.72 -7.64
C ALA A 311 -6.80 -9.84 -8.69
N PHE A 312 -5.81 -9.83 -9.58
CA PHE A 312 -5.67 -10.79 -10.69
C PHE A 312 -4.30 -11.47 -10.67
N ASN A 313 -4.23 -12.70 -11.17
CA ASN A 313 -2.96 -13.33 -11.50
C ASN A 313 -2.31 -12.64 -12.71
N GLN A 314 -0.99 -12.71 -12.81
CA GLN A 314 -0.29 -12.28 -14.03
C GLN A 314 -0.55 -13.29 -15.16
N PRO A 315 -0.57 -12.87 -16.43
CA PRO A 315 -0.59 -13.79 -17.57
C PRO A 315 0.59 -14.76 -17.52
N GLY A 316 0.31 -16.05 -17.65
CA GLY A 316 1.34 -17.08 -17.58
C GLY A 316 1.98 -17.26 -16.20
N ALA A 317 1.40 -16.67 -15.14
CA ALA A 317 1.86 -16.88 -13.78
C ALA A 317 2.00 -18.38 -13.49
N THR A 318 3.20 -18.78 -13.06
CA THR A 318 3.46 -20.16 -12.68
C THR A 318 2.63 -20.52 -11.44
N ARG A 319 2.62 -21.81 -11.06
CA ARG A 319 2.04 -22.27 -9.78
C ARG A 319 2.55 -21.44 -8.58
N GLU A 320 3.72 -20.83 -8.67
CA GLU A 320 4.30 -20.13 -7.53
C GLU A 320 3.79 -18.70 -7.31
N ASP A 321 3.19 -18.10 -8.34
CA ASP A 321 2.83 -16.67 -8.37
C ASP A 321 1.31 -16.42 -8.37
N SER A 322 0.52 -17.46 -8.10
CA SER A 322 -0.95 -17.40 -8.14
C SER A 322 -1.57 -16.83 -6.86
N PHE A 323 -1.39 -15.52 -6.62
CA PHE A 323 -1.98 -14.79 -5.48
C PHE A 323 -3.35 -14.17 -5.77
N GLY A 324 -3.73 -14.06 -7.04
CA GLY A 324 -4.93 -13.40 -7.53
C GLY A 324 -6.23 -13.93 -6.93
N LEU A 325 -7.10 -13.02 -6.49
CA LEU A 325 -8.50 -13.35 -6.20
C LEU A 325 -9.22 -13.91 -7.43
N PHE A 326 -8.84 -13.41 -8.60
CA PHE A 326 -9.29 -13.87 -9.90
C PHE A 326 -8.09 -14.30 -10.76
N ARG A 327 -8.36 -15.17 -11.72
CA ARG A 327 -7.43 -15.39 -12.84
C ARG A 327 -7.47 -14.17 -13.77
N ASP A 328 -6.51 -14.09 -14.68
CA ASP A 328 -6.39 -13.02 -15.65
C ASP A 328 -7.55 -12.99 -16.67
N ASP A 329 -8.28 -14.08 -16.87
CA ASP A 329 -9.54 -14.12 -17.63
C ASP A 329 -10.79 -13.70 -16.80
N GLY A 330 -10.60 -13.36 -15.52
CA GLY A 330 -11.69 -13.00 -14.60
C GLY A 330 -12.41 -14.19 -13.95
N THR A 331 -12.00 -15.43 -14.23
CA THR A 331 -12.57 -16.59 -13.52
C THR A 331 -12.12 -16.62 -12.06
N PRO A 332 -12.92 -17.20 -11.13
CA PRO A 332 -12.58 -17.24 -9.71
C PRO A 332 -11.26 -17.97 -9.42
N GLY A 333 -10.33 -17.26 -8.76
CA GLY A 333 -9.10 -17.81 -8.17
C GLY A 333 -9.26 -17.94 -6.66
N ASN A 334 -8.44 -17.22 -5.89
CA ASN A 334 -8.46 -17.26 -4.43
C ASN A 334 -9.76 -16.78 -3.78
N ILE A 335 -10.62 -16.04 -4.50
CA ILE A 335 -11.89 -15.55 -3.94
C ILE A 335 -12.80 -16.68 -3.42
N ARG A 336 -12.72 -17.87 -4.02
CA ARG A 336 -13.47 -19.06 -3.57
C ARG A 336 -13.05 -19.57 -2.19
N ASN A 337 -11.85 -19.21 -1.76
CA ASN A 337 -11.27 -19.63 -0.48
C ASN A 337 -11.52 -18.60 0.64
N MET A 338 -12.06 -17.42 0.34
CA MET A 338 -12.41 -16.43 1.36
C MET A 338 -13.64 -16.88 2.17
N PRO A 339 -13.60 -16.81 3.52
CA PRO A 339 -14.72 -17.20 4.36
C PRO A 339 -15.87 -16.19 4.23
N PRO A 340 -17.13 -16.59 4.51
CA PRO A 340 -18.30 -15.72 4.38
C PRO A 340 -18.19 -14.39 5.14
N SER A 341 -17.49 -14.37 6.27
CA SER A 341 -17.30 -13.18 7.11
C SER A 341 -16.50 -12.05 6.45
N ILE A 342 -15.71 -12.36 5.42
CA ILE A 342 -14.97 -11.36 4.61
C ILE A 342 -15.25 -11.51 3.11
N ARG A 343 -16.16 -12.42 2.73
CA ARG A 343 -16.59 -12.57 1.34
C ARG A 343 -17.60 -11.48 1.07
N LEU A 344 -17.39 -10.75 -0.03
CA LEU A 344 -18.40 -9.84 -0.55
C LEU A 344 -19.57 -10.68 -1.07
N VAL A 345 -20.75 -10.48 -0.49
CA VAL A 345 -21.98 -11.05 -1.05
C VAL A 345 -22.27 -10.26 -2.33
N PRO A 346 -22.38 -10.92 -3.50
CA PRO A 346 -22.74 -10.26 -4.75
C PRO A 346 -24.04 -9.46 -4.64
#